data_AF-A0A524MA21-F1
#
_entry.id   AF-A0A524MA21-F1
#
_cell.length_a   1.000
_cell.length_b   1.000
_cell.length_c   1.000
_cell.angle_alpha   90.00
_cell.angle_beta   90.00
_cell.angle_gamma   90.00
#
_symmetry.space_group_name_H-M   'P 1'
#
loop_
_entity.id
_entity.type
_entity.pdbx_description
1 polymer ?
#
loop_
_entity_poly.entity_id
_entity_poly.type
_entity_poly.pdbx_seq_one_letter_code
_entity_poly.pdbx_strand_id
1 'polypeptide(L)'
;MNLKEYIEMGEDAAGNQVKLASYLEQNDSNMRKMKQNKRCIPDPMCIKLAHLIGVDPLHVIAASNLVTEKNSGRRKLLESCLVAIN
;
A
#
# COMPACT_ATOMS: atom_id res chain seq x y z
N MET A 1 -5.85 -4.79 -7.31
CA MET A 1 -4.87 -3.67 -7.31
C MET A 1 -3.60 -4.09 -6.57
N ASN A 2 -2.46 -3.46 -6.87
CA ASN A 2 -1.17 -3.67 -6.23
C ASN A 2 -0.71 -2.44 -5.42
N LEU A 3 0.41 -2.56 -4.69
CA LEU A 3 0.88 -1.48 -3.81
C LEU A 3 1.19 -0.18 -4.57
N LYS A 4 1.79 -0.27 -5.76
CA LYS A 4 2.12 0.90 -6.58
C LYS A 4 0.86 1.68 -6.96
N GLU A 5 -0.21 0.98 -7.36
CA GLU A 5 -1.49 1.61 -7.72
C GLU A 5 -2.12 2.35 -6.52
N TYR A 6 -2.09 1.75 -5.32
CA TYR A 6 -2.56 2.44 -4.11
C TYR A 6 -1.72 3.68 -3.78
N ILE A 7 -0.40 3.62 -3.95
CA ILE A 7 0.48 4.78 -3.75
C ILE A 7 0.14 5.87 -4.77
N GLU A 8 -0.06 5.53 -6.04
CA GLU A 8 -0.41 6.49 -7.10
C GLU A 8 -1.75 7.18 -6.82
N MET A 9 -2.77 6.44 -6.39
CA MET A 9 -4.03 7.04 -5.94
C MET A 9 -3.84 7.98 -4.73
N GLY A 10 -2.96 7.60 -3.80
CA GLY A 10 -2.62 8.44 -2.67
C GLY A 10 -1.89 9.72 -3.09
N GLU A 11 -1.03 9.64 -4.10
CA GLU A 11 -0.30 10.78 -4.66
C GLU A 11 -1.28 11.75 -5.32
N ASP A 12 -2.24 11.24 -6.08
CA ASP A 12 -3.30 12.03 -6.70
C ASP A 12 -4.18 12.72 -5.65
N ALA A 13 -4.60 11.98 -4.61
CA ALA A 13 -5.40 12.51 -3.51
C ALA A 13 -4.64 13.55 -2.66
N ALA A 14 -3.34 13.35 -2.41
CA ALA A 14 -2.50 14.29 -1.66
C ALA A 14 -1.97 15.46 -2.52
N GLY A 15 -2.02 15.32 -3.85
CA GLY A 15 -1.56 16.28 -4.85
C GLY A 15 -0.10 16.13 -5.29
N ASN A 16 0.73 15.33 -4.60
CA ASN A 16 2.03 14.83 -5.07
C ASN A 16 2.67 13.84 -4.06
N GLN A 17 3.76 13.17 -4.47
CA GLN A 17 4.51 12.21 -3.66
C GLN A 17 5.07 12.80 -2.36
N VAL A 18 5.53 14.06 -2.35
CA VAL A 18 6.10 14.69 -1.15
C VAL A 18 5.03 14.92 -0.09
N LYS A 19 3.84 15.39 -0.50
CA LYS A 19 2.69 15.57 0.39
C LYS A 19 2.18 14.23 0.92
N LEU A 20 2.10 13.21 0.06
CA LEU A 20 1.73 11.86 0.49
C LEU A 20 2.75 11.30 1.51
N ALA A 21 4.05 11.45 1.25
CA ALA A 21 5.11 11.01 2.16
C ALA A 21 4.93 11.65 3.55
N SER A 22 4.72 12.96 3.59
CA SER A 22 4.46 13.69 4.84
C SER A 22 3.20 13.18 5.57
N TYR A 23 2.11 12.92 4.84
CA TYR A 23 0.86 12.41 5.40
C TYR A 23 1.02 11.00 6.01
N LEU A 24 1.80 10.15 5.34
CA LEU A 24 2.12 8.79 5.78
C LEU A 24 3.33 8.71 6.72
N GLU A 25 3.81 9.85 7.23
CA GLU A 25 4.97 9.91 8.14
C GLU A 25 6.20 9.15 7.57
N GLN A 26 6.35 9.18 6.24
CA GLN A 26 7.46 8.58 5.49
C GLN A 26 8.36 9.67 4.89
N ASN A 27 9.60 9.30 4.59
CA ASN A 27 10.45 10.11 3.74
C ASN A 27 10.33 9.73 2.26
N ASP A 28 10.71 10.65 1.36
CA ASP A 28 10.62 10.45 -0.10
C ASP A 28 11.37 9.20 -0.59
N SER A 29 12.51 8.88 0.03
CA SER A 29 13.31 7.69 -0.28
C SER A 29 12.56 6.40 0.01
N ASN A 30 11.87 6.32 1.15
CA ASN A 30 11.02 5.19 1.51
C ASN A 30 9.85 5.05 0.54
N MET A 31 9.18 6.16 0.20
CA MET A 31 8.07 6.15 -0.77
C MET A 31 8.50 5.58 -2.12
N ARG A 32 9.65 6.01 -2.66
CA ARG A 32 10.20 5.46 -3.92
C ARG A 32 10.49 3.97 -3.81
N LYS A 33 11.05 3.50 -2.68
CA LYS A 33 11.32 2.07 -2.46
C LYS A 33 10.03 1.25 -2.37
N MET A 34 8.99 1.80 -1.74
CA MET A 34 7.67 1.16 -1.66
C MET A 34 7.02 1.05 -3.04
N LYS A 35 7.03 2.12 -3.82
CA LYS A 35 6.51 2.16 -5.20
C LYS A 35 7.27 1.22 -6.16
N GLN A 36 8.54 0.94 -5.87
CA GLN A 36 9.37 -0.03 -6.59
C GLN A 36 9.24 -1.48 -6.07
N ASN A 37 8.31 -1.77 -5.16
CA ASN A 37 8.15 -3.07 -4.51
C ASN A 37 9.46 -3.57 -3.86
N LYS A 38 10.28 -2.66 -3.33
CA LYS A 38 11.50 -2.99 -2.56
C LYS A 38 11.27 -2.94 -1.05
N ARG A 39 10.12 -2.44 -0.62
CA ARG A 39 9.76 -2.25 0.79
C ARG A 39 8.23 -2.26 0.95
N CYS A 40 7.74 -2.85 2.03
CA CYS A 40 6.34 -2.71 2.44
C CYS A 40 6.08 -1.35 3.13
N ILE A 41 4.85 -0.89 3.06
CA ILE A 41 4.31 0.18 3.91
C ILE A 41 3.96 -0.43 5.29
N PRO A 42 4.32 0.21 6.41
CA PRO A 42 3.86 -0.21 7.73
C PRO A 42 2.33 -0.21 7.84
N ASP A 43 1.72 -1.22 8.48
CA ASP A 43 0.26 -1.38 8.55
C ASP A 43 -0.52 -0.12 8.99
N PRO A 44 -0.08 0.65 10.03
CA PRO A 44 -0.77 1.89 10.37
C PRO A 44 -0.83 2.91 9.24
N MET A 45 0.20 2.93 8.38
CA MET A 45 0.27 3.82 7.22
C MET A 45 -0.53 3.26 6.03
N CYS A 46 -0.67 1.94 5.91
CA CYS A 46 -1.62 1.34 4.98
C CYS A 46 -3.06 1.77 5.30
N ILE A 47 -3.43 1.79 6.59
CA ILE A 47 -4.75 2.24 7.04
C ILE A 47 -4.97 3.72 6.72
N LYS A 48 -3.98 4.58 7.00
CA LYS A 48 -4.06 6.00 6.61
C LYS A 48 -4.20 6.18 5.10
N LEU A 49 -3.42 5.46 4.31
CA LEU A 49 -3.50 5.51 2.85
C LEU A 49 -4.89 5.07 2.36
N ALA A 50 -5.42 3.98 2.92
CA ALA A 50 -6.73 3.46 2.58
C ALA A 50 -7.85 4.47 2.87
N HIS A 51 -7.82 5.12 4.04
CA HIS A 51 -8.76 6.18 4.39
C HIS A 51 -8.67 7.40 3.47
N LEU A 52 -7.46 7.80 3.09
CA LEU A 52 -7.23 8.92 2.17
C LEU A 52 -7.88 8.69 0.80
N ILE A 53 -7.83 7.45 0.30
CA ILE A 53 -8.27 7.10 -1.07
C ILE A 53 -9.62 6.37 -1.11
N GLY A 54 -10.26 6.15 0.04
CA GLY A 54 -11.61 5.58 0.15
C GLY A 54 -11.70 4.08 -0.22
N VAL A 55 -10.68 3.28 0.12
CA VAL A 55 -10.66 1.82 -0.12
C VAL A 55 -10.59 1.03 1.19
N ASP A 56 -10.88 -0.27 1.13
CA ASP A 56 -10.73 -1.16 2.29
C ASP A 56 -9.26 -1.24 2.76
N PRO A 57 -8.96 -0.93 4.03
CA PRO A 57 -7.61 -1.05 4.60
C PRO A 57 -6.98 -2.43 4.42
N LEU A 58 -7.77 -3.51 4.46
CA LEU A 58 -7.27 -4.87 4.28
C LEU A 58 -6.64 -5.05 2.89
N HIS A 59 -7.21 -4.42 1.85
CA HIS A 59 -6.65 -4.53 0.51
C HIS A 59 -5.27 -3.85 0.41
N VAL A 60 -5.10 -2.70 1.06
CA VAL A 60 -3.82 -1.97 1.06
C VAL A 60 -2.77 -2.72 1.89
N ILE A 61 -3.14 -3.23 3.06
CA ILE A 61 -2.28 -4.06 3.91
C ILE A 61 -1.85 -5.32 3.15
N ALA A 62 -2.79 -6.01 2.51
CA ALA A 62 -2.49 -7.22 1.76
C ALA A 62 -1.52 -6.96 0.60
N ALA A 63 -1.77 -5.92 -0.19
CA ALA A 63 -0.88 -5.50 -1.27
C ALA A 63 0.51 -5.11 -0.76
N SER A 64 0.59 -4.41 0.38
CA SER A 64 1.85 -4.03 1.02
C SER A 64 2.67 -5.24 1.46
N ASN A 65 2.04 -6.21 2.12
CA ASN A 65 2.70 -7.40 2.63
C ASN A 65 3.13 -8.37 1.52
N LEU A 66 2.40 -8.41 0.39
CA LEU A 66 2.76 -9.21 -0.78
C LEU A 66 4.10 -8.83 -1.41
N VAL A 67 4.59 -7.60 -1.17
CA VAL A 67 5.87 -7.10 -1.68
C VAL A 67 7.06 -7.92 -1.16
N THR A 68 7.03 -8.30 0.12
CA THR A 68 8.16 -8.98 0.77
C THR A 68 7.87 -10.43 1.14
N GLU A 69 6.60 -10.86 1.07
CA GLU A 69 6.21 -12.22 1.41
C GLU A 69 6.67 -13.24 0.36
N LYS A 70 7.39 -14.27 0.83
CA LYS A 70 7.95 -15.35 0.01
C LYS A 70 7.25 -16.69 0.23
N ASN A 71 6.58 -16.86 1.36
CA ASN A 71 5.86 -18.08 1.67
C ASN A 71 4.60 -18.18 0.80
N SER A 72 4.52 -19.21 -0.04
CA SER A 72 3.44 -19.39 -1.00
C SER A 72 2.05 -19.48 -0.36
N GLY A 73 1.92 -20.11 0.82
CA GLY A 73 0.65 -20.20 1.54
C GLY A 73 0.17 -18.83 2.03
N ARG A 74 1.07 -18.04 2.63
CA ARG A 74 0.77 -16.66 3.06
C ARG A 74 0.46 -15.75 1.88
N ARG A 75 1.18 -15.89 0.76
CA ARG A 75 0.89 -15.15 -0.47
C ARG A 75 -0.53 -15.42 -0.97
N LYS A 76 -0.95 -16.69 -1.05
CA LYS A 76 -2.32 -17.05 -1.45
C LYS A 76 -3.38 -16.43 -0.54
N LEU A 77 -3.14 -16.41 0.77
CA LEU A 77 -4.03 -15.76 1.73
C LEU A 77 -4.12 -14.26 1.45
N LEU A 78 -2.99 -13.56 1.30
CA LEU A 78 -2.98 -12.12 1.02
C LEU A 78 -3.59 -11.81 -0.36
N GLU A 79 -3.34 -12.64 -1.37
CA GLU A 79 -3.95 -12.52 -2.70
C GLU A 79 -5.48 -12.69 -2.63
N SER A 80 -6.00 -13.58 -1.78
CA SER A 80 -7.45 -13.72 -1.57
C SER A 80 -8.09 -12.48 -0.94
N CYS A 81 -7.33 -11.70 -0.16
CA CYS A 81 -7.80 -10.43 0.39
C CYS A 81 -7.90 -9.32 -0.67
N LEU A 82 -7.39 -9.51 -1.89
CA LEU A 82 -7.46 -8.50 -2.96
C LEU A 82 -8.66 -8.72 -3.90
N VAL A 83 -9.38 -9.83 -3.74
CA VAL A 83 -10.57 -10.16 -4.50
C VAL A 83 -11.76 -9.71 -3.67
N ALA A 84 -12.61 -8.82 -4.22
CA ALA A 84 -13.85 -8.46 -3.56
C ALA A 84 -14.69 -9.72 -3.32
N ILE A 85 -15.06 -9.98 -2.07
CA ILE A 85 -16.11 -10.95 -1.78
C ILE A 85 -17.40 -10.29 -2.26
N ASN A 86 -17.89 -10.71 -3.43
CA ASN A 86 -19.20 -10.33 -3.96
C ASN A 86 -20.32 -10.89 -3.08
#